data_AF-A0A9E2BLY9-F1
#
_entry.id   AF-A0A9E2BLY9-F1
#
_cell.length_a   1.000
_cell.length_b   1.000
_cell.length_c   1.000
_cell.angle_alpha   90.00
_cell.angle_beta   90.00
_cell.angle_gamma   90.00
#
_symmetry.space_group_name_H-M   'P 1'
#
loop_
_entity.id
_entity.type
_entity.pdbx_description
1 polymer ?
#
loop_
_entity_poly.entity_id
_entity_poly.type
_entity_poly.pdbx_seq_one_letter_code
_entity_poly.pdbx_strand_id
1 'polypeptide(L)'
;MERGRVLKAVEGGYLVLTPDGRFLKVTGRGRSFLPGEDVVFRPEDVVQPRPRRSWKALAAAAAILLALGGIGFFGTSPRVYAHMTVEADGLSVTLALDRAGNVVGVEGLSPEEAQALYRVDVRQALEELRQKVGSGPLLITFWQDQLKEPPAVLPEEDDVVVVTPQKDWEAEEEKARKSGLNPGQVVILEKAKEKGVQLDETEVKEKGVVRALKEKGLNPSDLFKEPKAEKMDREEIQKEKEKAKGAEEKTERSDEKGKAKEKEKEPKKPPKGEKGGKASEDDGD
;
A
#
# COMPACT_ATOMS: atom_id res chain seq x y z
N MET A 1 -19.34 -54.02 -40.44
CA MET A 1 -18.63 -54.86 -39.46
C MET A 1 -17.21 -54.35 -39.43
N GLU A 2 -16.70 -54.01 -38.25
CA GLU A 2 -15.34 -53.51 -38.05
C GLU A 2 -14.52 -54.56 -37.30
N ARG A 3 -13.20 -54.54 -37.48
CA ARG A 3 -12.24 -55.41 -36.79
C ARG A 3 -11.41 -54.57 -35.84
N GLY A 4 -10.98 -55.16 -34.74
CA GLY A 4 -9.97 -54.56 -33.87
C GLY A 4 -9.41 -55.57 -32.89
N ARG A 5 -8.34 -55.20 -32.19
CA ARG A 5 -7.67 -56.05 -31.20
C ARG A 5 -8.06 -55.64 -29.79
N VAL A 6 -8.46 -56.60 -28.97
CA VAL A 6 -8.79 -56.35 -27.56
C VAL A 6 -7.52 -56.00 -26.80
N LEU A 7 -7.50 -54.85 -26.14
CA LEU A 7 -6.38 -54.42 -25.29
C LEU A 7 -6.59 -54.84 -23.84
N LYS A 8 -7.78 -54.59 -23.30
CA LYS A 8 -8.16 -54.98 -21.93
C LYS A 8 -9.67 -54.98 -21.75
N ALA A 9 -10.13 -55.72 -20.73
CA ALA A 9 -11.49 -55.60 -20.22
C ALA A 9 -11.65 -54.26 -19.47
N VAL A 10 -12.82 -53.64 -19.61
CA VAL A 10 -13.23 -52.42 -18.88
C VAL A 10 -14.65 -52.62 -18.35
N GLU A 11 -15.08 -51.79 -17.40
CA GLU A 11 -16.44 -51.89 -16.85
C GLU A 11 -17.50 -51.80 -17.98
N GLY A 12 -18.31 -52.85 -18.15
CA GLY A 12 -19.35 -52.90 -19.18
C GLY A 12 -18.85 -53.14 -20.63
N GLY A 13 -17.61 -53.61 -20.84
CA GLY A 13 -17.14 -53.98 -22.18
C GLY A 13 -15.64 -54.22 -22.31
N TYR A 14 -15.12 -53.98 -23.51
CA TYR A 14 -13.72 -54.16 -23.88
C TYR A 14 -13.18 -52.89 -24.52
N LEU A 15 -11.92 -52.56 -24.24
CA LEU A 15 -11.20 -51.54 -24.99
C LEU A 15 -10.53 -52.21 -26.19
N VAL A 16 -10.87 -51.76 -27.39
CA VAL A 16 -10.44 -52.35 -28.66
C VAL A 16 -9.63 -51.31 -29.46
N LEU A 17 -8.49 -51.74 -30.02
CA LEU A 17 -7.68 -50.97 -30.97
C LEU A 17 -8.06 -51.36 -32.39
N THR A 18 -8.61 -50.42 -33.16
CA THR A 18 -8.94 -50.64 -34.56
C THR A 18 -7.71 -50.49 -35.47
N PRO A 19 -7.71 -51.04 -36.70
CA PRO A 19 -6.59 -50.94 -37.64
C PRO A 19 -6.16 -49.52 -38.01
N ASP A 20 -7.07 -48.55 -37.90
CA ASP A 20 -6.81 -47.13 -38.11
C ASP A 20 -6.29 -46.40 -36.84
N GLY A 21 -5.98 -47.15 -35.77
CA GLY A 21 -5.36 -46.62 -34.56
C GLY A 21 -6.33 -45.99 -33.56
N ARG A 22 -7.65 -46.15 -33.73
CA ARG A 22 -8.63 -45.63 -32.75
C ARG A 22 -8.83 -46.62 -31.59
N PHE A 23 -9.11 -46.05 -30.42
CA PHE A 23 -9.49 -46.81 -29.23
C PHE A 23 -10.99 -46.72 -29.03
N LEU A 24 -11.69 -47.84 -29.15
CA LEU A 24 -13.14 -47.90 -29.01
C LEU A 24 -13.51 -48.80 -27.83
N LYS A 25 -14.46 -48.35 -27.02
CA LYS A 25 -15.09 -49.19 -26.00
C LYS A 25 -16.22 -49.98 -26.66
N VAL A 26 -16.15 -51.30 -26.66
CA VAL A 26 -17.11 -52.18 -27.33
C VAL A 26 -17.80 -53.09 -26.30
N THR A 27 -19.11 -53.26 -26.37
CA THR A 27 -19.85 -54.18 -25.47
C THR A 27 -19.64 -55.64 -25.86
N GLY A 28 -19.38 -56.52 -24.89
CA GLY A 28 -19.26 -57.96 -25.14
C GLY A 28 -20.63 -58.63 -25.31
N ARG A 29 -20.93 -59.18 -26.49
CA ARG A 29 -22.18 -59.94 -26.76
C ARG A 29 -22.11 -61.37 -26.21
N GLY A 30 -22.07 -61.52 -24.89
CA GLY A 30 -22.22 -62.83 -24.22
C GLY A 30 -21.02 -63.77 -24.32
N ARG A 31 -19.89 -63.30 -24.85
CA ARG A 31 -18.60 -64.02 -24.80
C ARG A 31 -17.54 -63.12 -24.18
N SER A 32 -16.67 -63.72 -23.39
CA SER A 32 -15.47 -63.06 -22.89
C SER A 32 -14.33 -63.13 -23.90
N PHE A 33 -13.67 -61.99 -24.14
CA PHE A 33 -12.47 -61.90 -24.97
C PHE A 33 -11.22 -61.70 -24.11
N LEU A 34 -10.11 -62.32 -24.51
CA LEU A 34 -8.81 -62.14 -23.86
C LEU A 34 -8.04 -60.97 -24.49
N PRO A 35 -7.19 -60.26 -23.74
CA PRO A 35 -6.24 -59.29 -24.30
C PRO A 35 -5.39 -59.91 -25.42
N GLY A 36 -5.26 -59.20 -26.53
CA GLY A 36 -4.54 -59.64 -27.72
C GLY A 36 -5.40 -60.35 -28.77
N GLU A 37 -6.63 -60.76 -28.45
CA GLU A 37 -7.55 -61.37 -29.42
C GLU A 37 -8.09 -60.35 -30.41
N ASP A 38 -8.22 -60.75 -31.67
CA ASP A 38 -8.89 -59.96 -32.70
C ASP A 38 -10.41 -60.21 -32.62
N VAL A 39 -11.19 -59.13 -32.54
CA VAL A 39 -12.65 -59.13 -32.43
C VAL A 39 -13.29 -58.43 -33.62
N VAL A 40 -14.44 -58.96 -34.06
CA VAL A 40 -15.30 -58.34 -35.07
C VAL A 40 -16.53 -57.77 -34.36
N PHE A 41 -16.80 -56.48 -34.53
CA PHE A 41 -17.91 -55.79 -33.89
C PHE A 41 -18.71 -54.93 -34.88
N ARG A 42 -19.94 -54.58 -34.51
CA ARG A 42 -20.77 -53.63 -35.26
C ARG A 42 -20.59 -52.22 -34.68
N PRO A 43 -20.77 -51.15 -35.48
CA PRO A 43 -20.76 -49.78 -34.95
C PRO A 43 -21.74 -49.56 -33.78
N GLU A 44 -22.85 -50.31 -33.74
CA GLU A 44 -23.82 -50.33 -32.65
C GLU A 44 -23.27 -50.87 -31.32
N ASP A 45 -22.24 -51.72 -31.38
CA ASP A 45 -21.58 -52.28 -30.20
C ASP A 45 -20.60 -51.29 -29.55
N VAL A 46 -20.28 -50.19 -30.24
CA VAL A 46 -19.42 -49.14 -29.72
C VAL A 46 -20.21 -48.33 -28.69
N VAL A 47 -19.75 -48.38 -27.44
CA VAL A 47 -20.31 -47.61 -26.34
C VAL A 47 -20.04 -46.14 -26.62
N GLN A 48 -21.03 -45.46 -27.20
CA GLN A 48 -20.96 -44.01 -27.34
C GLN A 48 -20.94 -43.39 -25.94
N PRO A 49 -20.02 -42.44 -25.66
CA PRO A 49 -20.06 -41.71 -24.42
C PRO A 49 -21.41 -40.99 -24.35
N ARG A 50 -22.32 -41.46 -23.49
CA ARG A 50 -23.58 -40.76 -23.26
C ARG A 50 -23.20 -39.34 -22.84
N PRO A 51 -23.62 -38.30 -23.57
CA PRO A 51 -23.34 -36.93 -23.16
C PRO A 51 -23.94 -36.77 -21.77
N ARG A 52 -23.08 -36.68 -20.74
CA ARG A 52 -23.53 -36.48 -19.37
C ARG A 52 -24.16 -35.09 -19.32
N ARG A 53 -25.47 -35.04 -19.55
CA ARG A 53 -26.30 -33.82 -19.56
C ARG A 53 -26.13 -33.01 -18.27
N SER A 54 -25.64 -33.65 -17.20
CA SER A 54 -25.32 -33.07 -15.90
C SER A 54 -23.98 -32.33 -15.78
N TRP A 55 -23.00 -32.50 -16.69
CA TRP A 55 -21.73 -31.77 -16.54
C TRP A 55 -21.95 -30.26 -16.64
N LYS A 56 -22.76 -29.80 -17.59
CA LYS A 56 -23.05 -28.37 -17.74
C LYS A 56 -23.63 -27.75 -16.45
N ALA A 57 -24.51 -28.49 -15.76
CA ALA A 57 -25.07 -28.07 -14.49
C ALA A 57 -24.01 -28.03 -13.37
N LEU A 58 -23.12 -29.02 -13.31
CA LEU A 58 -22.01 -29.06 -12.35
C LEU A 58 -21.03 -27.90 -12.57
N ALA A 59 -20.67 -27.61 -13.82
CA ALA A 59 -19.77 -26.51 -14.17
C ALA A 59 -20.40 -25.16 -13.86
N ALA A 60 -21.70 -24.97 -14.15
CA ALA A 60 -22.42 -23.75 -13.79
C ALA A 60 -22.48 -23.55 -12.26
N ALA A 61 -22.78 -24.61 -11.51
CA ALA A 61 -22.78 -24.55 -10.05
C ALA A 61 -21.39 -24.22 -9.47
N ALA A 62 -20.32 -24.81 -10.01
CA ALA A 62 -18.95 -24.51 -9.60
C ALA A 62 -18.57 -23.05 -9.91
N ALA A 63 -18.95 -22.54 -11.08
CA ALA A 63 -18.69 -21.14 -11.45
C ALA A 63 -19.45 -20.16 -10.53
N ILE A 64 -20.70 -20.47 -10.17
CA ILE A 64 -21.47 -19.66 -9.21
C ILE A 64 -20.82 -19.69 -7.83
N LEU A 65 -20.37 -20.85 -7.35
CA LEU A 65 -19.68 -20.95 -6.06
C LEU A 65 -18.35 -20.18 -6.06
N LEU A 66 -17.59 -20.21 -7.16
CA LEU A 66 -16.36 -19.41 -7.30
C LEU A 66 -16.66 -17.91 -7.37
N ALA A 67 -17.72 -17.51 -8.07
CA ALA A 67 -18.13 -16.10 -8.13
C ALA A 67 -18.57 -15.59 -6.75
N LEU A 68 -19.40 -16.35 -6.03
CA LEU A 68 -19.87 -15.97 -4.69
C LEU A 68 -18.74 -15.99 -3.66
N GLY A 69 -17.85 -16.99 -3.72
CA GLY A 69 -16.68 -17.07 -2.84
C GLY A 69 -15.66 -15.97 -3.12
N GLY A 70 -15.45 -15.62 -4.39
CA GLY A 70 -14.55 -14.53 -4.80
C GLY A 70 -15.03 -13.16 -4.32
N ILE A 71 -16.32 -12.85 -4.49
CA ILE A 71 -16.89 -11.56 -4.07
C ILE A 71 -16.77 -11.36 -2.55
N GLY A 72 -16.96 -12.42 -1.76
CA GLY A 72 -16.78 -12.35 -0.30
C GLY A 72 -15.34 -12.09 0.14
N PHE A 73 -14.35 -12.56 -0.62
CA PHE A 73 -12.94 -12.44 -0.25
C PHE A 73 -12.33 -11.07 -0.63
N PHE A 74 -12.81 -10.45 -1.72
CA PHE A 74 -12.30 -9.14 -2.17
C PHE A 74 -12.96 -7.93 -1.50
N GLY A 75 -14.12 -8.11 -0.85
CA GLY A 75 -14.88 -6.99 -0.26
C GLY A 75 -14.54 -6.64 1.18
N THR A 76 -13.84 -7.51 1.92
CA THR A 76 -13.59 -7.35 3.36
C THR A 76 -12.12 -7.20 3.72
N SER A 77 -11.22 -7.04 2.74
CA SER A 77 -9.85 -6.65 3.07
C SER A 77 -9.92 -5.29 3.77
N PRO A 78 -9.40 -5.17 5.00
CA PRO A 78 -9.39 -3.90 5.71
C PRO A 78 -8.71 -2.87 4.81
N ARG A 79 -9.32 -1.70 4.65
CA ARG A 79 -8.70 -0.63 3.86
C ARG A 79 -7.42 -0.21 4.56
N VAL A 80 -6.28 -0.50 3.93
CA VAL A 80 -4.99 0.00 4.36
C VAL A 80 -5.01 1.52 4.20
N TYR A 81 -4.65 2.22 5.27
CA TYR A 81 -4.69 3.66 5.37
C TYR A 81 -3.29 4.28 5.42
N ALA A 82 -2.37 3.59 6.07
CA ALA A 82 -0.96 3.95 6.11
C ALA A 82 -0.12 2.69 6.08
N HIS A 83 1.11 2.79 5.56
CA HIS A 83 2.14 1.82 5.81
C HIS A 83 3.15 2.42 6.79
N MET A 84 3.71 1.60 7.67
CA MET A 84 4.70 2.01 8.65
C MET A 84 5.82 0.98 8.63
N THR A 85 7.01 1.39 8.20
CA THR A 85 8.20 0.53 8.23
C THR A 85 8.97 0.79 9.52
N VAL A 86 9.17 -0.26 10.31
CA VAL A 86 9.94 -0.26 11.55
C VAL A 86 11.25 -0.99 11.29
N GLU A 87 12.36 -0.28 11.45
CA GLU A 87 13.69 -0.82 11.26
C GLU A 87 14.48 -0.74 12.57
N ALA A 88 15.05 -1.87 12.97
CA ALA A 88 15.81 -1.99 14.21
C ALA A 88 16.81 -3.15 14.11
N ASP A 89 18.11 -2.86 14.25
CA ASP A 89 19.22 -3.82 14.34
C ASP A 89 19.04 -5.14 13.56
N GLY A 90 18.91 -5.04 12.23
CA GLY A 90 18.80 -6.18 11.31
C GLY A 90 17.39 -6.73 11.11
N LEU A 91 16.40 -6.20 11.83
CA LEU A 91 14.97 -6.44 11.62
C LEU A 91 14.35 -5.28 10.85
N SER A 92 13.61 -5.58 9.78
CA SER A 92 12.82 -4.62 9.02
C SER A 92 11.41 -5.17 8.84
N VAL A 93 10.43 -4.52 9.47
CA VAL A 93 9.01 -4.93 9.46
C VAL A 93 8.18 -3.82 8.86
N THR A 94 7.33 -4.15 7.89
CA THR A 94 6.34 -3.19 7.36
C THR A 94 4.96 -3.52 7.89
N LEU A 95 4.34 -2.57 8.57
CA LEU A 95 3.01 -2.65 9.13
C LEU A 95 2.03 -1.86 8.26
N ALA A 96 1.01 -2.51 7.72
CA ALA A 96 -0.13 -1.84 7.12
C ALA A 96 -1.13 -1.50 8.23
N LEU A 97 -1.54 -0.24 8.33
CA LEU A 97 -2.39 0.28 9.40
C LEU A 97 -3.75 0.70 8.83
N ASP A 98 -4.83 0.51 9.60
CA ASP A 98 -6.13 1.10 9.32
C ASP A 98 -6.24 2.56 9.83
N ARG A 99 -7.42 3.17 9.67
CA ARG A 99 -7.69 4.55 10.13
C ARG A 99 -7.67 4.71 11.65
N ALA A 100 -7.89 3.63 12.40
CA ALA A 100 -7.86 3.64 13.85
C ALA A 100 -6.45 3.37 14.39
N GLY A 101 -5.47 3.09 13.53
CA GLY A 101 -4.11 2.74 13.92
C GLY A 101 -3.93 1.27 14.27
N ASN A 102 -4.88 0.39 13.90
CA ASN A 102 -4.70 -1.05 14.08
C ASN A 102 -3.93 -1.64 12.90
N VAL A 103 -3.10 -2.64 13.18
CA VAL A 103 -2.36 -3.38 12.18
C VAL A 103 -3.31 -4.28 11.38
N VAL A 104 -3.37 -4.09 10.06
CA VAL A 104 -4.18 -4.86 9.11
C VAL A 104 -3.36 -5.67 8.11
N GLY A 105 -2.03 -5.55 8.17
CA GLY A 105 -1.09 -6.35 7.39
C GLY A 105 0.32 -6.20 7.95
N VAL A 106 1.13 -7.24 7.78
CA VAL A 106 2.50 -7.30 8.29
C VAL A 106 3.38 -7.99 7.26
N GLU A 107 4.50 -7.36 6.91
CA GLU A 107 5.53 -7.90 6.04
C GLU A 107 6.88 -7.88 6.75
N GLY A 108 7.80 -8.77 6.37
CA GLY A 108 9.13 -8.87 6.98
C GLY A 108 9.20 -9.74 8.25
N LEU A 109 8.09 -10.40 8.62
CA LEU A 109 8.03 -11.37 9.73
C LEU A 109 7.56 -12.75 9.25
N SER A 110 7.76 -13.78 10.08
CA SER A 110 7.16 -15.10 9.83
C SER A 110 5.63 -15.05 9.97
N PRO A 111 4.87 -15.96 9.32
CA PRO A 111 3.41 -15.95 9.38
C PRO A 111 2.84 -16.02 10.81
N GLU A 112 3.48 -16.76 11.71
CA GLU A 112 3.06 -16.89 13.11
C GLU A 112 3.20 -15.55 13.86
N GLU A 113 4.30 -14.84 13.63
CA GLU A 113 4.56 -13.54 14.25
C GLU A 113 3.68 -12.44 13.63
N ALA A 114 3.47 -12.48 12.32
CA ALA A 114 2.55 -11.59 11.62
C ALA A 114 1.12 -11.75 12.15
N GLN A 115 0.70 -12.98 12.48
CA GLN A 115 -0.61 -13.25 13.05
C GLN A 115 -0.76 -12.71 14.47
N ALA A 116 0.31 -12.72 15.29
CA ALA A 116 0.29 -12.15 16.64
C ALA A 116 0.06 -10.62 16.62
N LEU A 117 0.58 -9.94 15.60
CA LEU A 117 0.43 -8.49 15.43
C LEU A 117 -0.88 -8.09 14.71
N TYR A 118 -1.65 -9.04 14.15
CA TYR A 118 -2.84 -8.71 13.38
C TYR A 118 -3.98 -8.16 14.26
N ARG A 119 -4.54 -7.01 13.86
CA ARG A 119 -5.56 -6.21 14.59
C ARG A 119 -5.10 -5.67 15.96
N VAL A 120 -3.81 -5.68 16.23
CA VAL A 120 -3.24 -5.04 17.42
C VAL A 120 -3.07 -3.54 17.15
N ASP A 121 -3.25 -2.72 18.19
CA ASP A 121 -2.97 -1.29 18.13
C ASP A 121 -1.48 -1.05 17.82
N VAL A 122 -1.17 -0.06 16.98
CA VAL A 122 0.20 0.22 16.56
C VAL A 122 1.17 0.41 17.72
N ARG A 123 0.75 0.96 18.87
CA ARG A 123 1.61 1.13 20.05
C ARG A 123 2.00 -0.20 20.65
N GLN A 124 1.03 -1.10 20.82
CA GLN A 124 1.30 -2.42 21.34
C GLN A 124 2.15 -3.23 20.36
N ALA A 125 1.89 -3.11 19.04
CA ALA A 125 2.73 -3.74 18.03
C ALA A 125 4.19 -3.25 18.09
N LEU A 126 4.41 -1.94 18.29
CA LEU A 126 5.74 -1.38 18.47
C LEU A 126 6.41 -1.86 19.76
N GLU A 127 5.66 -1.99 20.85
CA GLU A 127 6.19 -2.52 22.12
C GLU A 127 6.61 -3.99 21.98
N GLU A 128 5.82 -4.82 21.30
CA GLU A 128 6.16 -6.21 20.99
C GLU A 128 7.40 -6.32 20.11
N LEU A 129 7.51 -5.47 19.07
CA LEU A 129 8.71 -5.39 18.24
C LEU A 129 9.93 -4.95 19.06
N ARG A 130 9.78 -3.98 19.97
CA ARG A 130 10.85 -3.52 20.85
C ARG A 130 11.31 -4.62 21.80
N GLN A 131 10.39 -5.41 22.35
CA GLN A 131 10.75 -6.55 23.19
C GLN A 131 11.57 -7.60 22.44
N LYS A 132 11.32 -7.79 21.14
CA LYS A 132 12.09 -8.72 20.30
C LYS A 132 13.48 -8.20 19.94
N VAL A 133 13.59 -6.91 19.60
CA VAL A 133 14.87 -6.33 19.14
C VAL A 133 15.75 -5.85 20.30
N GLY A 134 15.15 -5.60 21.47
CA GLY A 134 15.84 -5.10 22.67
C GLY A 134 15.75 -3.58 22.82
N SER A 135 16.59 -3.01 23.68
CA SER A 135 16.59 -1.58 24.02
C SER A 135 17.25 -0.69 22.95
N GLY A 136 17.21 -1.09 21.68
CA GLY A 136 17.76 -0.33 20.57
C GLY A 136 16.80 0.76 20.08
N PRO A 137 17.32 1.82 19.43
CA PRO A 137 16.48 2.82 18.78
C PRO A 137 15.67 2.21 17.64
N LEU A 138 14.43 2.66 17.49
CA LEU A 138 13.54 2.25 16.42
C LEU A 138 13.48 3.35 15.36
N LEU A 139 13.87 3.01 14.13
CA LEU A 139 13.61 3.88 13.00
C LEU A 139 12.22 3.59 12.46
N ILE A 140 11.33 4.58 12.49
CA ILE A 140 9.96 4.42 12.02
C ILE A 140 9.73 5.35 10.82
N THR A 141 9.46 4.76 9.67
CA THR A 141 9.12 5.51 8.45
C THR A 141 7.64 5.33 8.15
N PHE A 142 6.90 6.43 8.00
CA PHE A 142 5.47 6.40 7.69
C PHE A 142 5.21 6.73 6.23
N TRP A 143 4.40 5.92 5.58
CA TRP A 143 3.89 6.15 4.24
C TRP A 143 2.39 6.39 4.34
N GLN A 144 1.95 7.59 3.96
CA GLN A 144 0.54 7.95 3.99
C GLN A 144 0.10 8.44 2.62
N ASP A 145 -0.76 7.68 1.98
CA ASP A 145 -1.29 8.00 0.65
C ASP A 145 -2.39 9.09 0.69
N GLN A 146 -2.89 9.43 1.90
CA GLN A 146 -4.14 10.19 2.05
C GLN A 146 -4.20 11.18 3.25
N LEU A 147 -3.13 11.38 4.03
CA LEU A 147 -3.21 12.23 5.23
C LEU A 147 -2.41 13.52 5.14
N LYS A 148 -3.04 14.60 5.59
CA LYS A 148 -2.40 15.90 5.79
C LYS A 148 -1.61 15.98 7.10
N GLU A 149 -1.84 15.05 8.03
CA GLU A 149 -1.25 15.05 9.37
C GLU A 149 -0.86 13.61 9.76
N PRO A 150 0.32 13.42 10.38
CA PRO A 150 0.73 12.10 10.88
C PRO A 150 -0.27 11.59 11.92
N PRO A 151 -0.43 10.26 12.07
CA PRO A 151 -1.35 9.72 13.05
C PRO A 151 -0.90 10.19 14.45
N ALA A 152 -1.84 10.75 15.23
CA ALA A 152 -1.59 11.36 16.55
C ALA A 152 -1.10 10.37 17.63
N VAL A 153 -0.70 9.16 17.24
CA VAL A 153 -0.59 8.00 18.11
C VAL A 153 0.88 7.63 18.38
N LEU A 154 1.84 8.27 17.75
CA LEU A 154 3.25 7.95 17.94
C LEU A 154 3.75 8.31 19.35
N PRO A 155 4.50 7.43 20.02
CA PRO A 155 5.14 7.75 21.29
C PRO A 155 6.20 8.84 21.07
N GLU A 156 6.17 9.91 21.87
CA GLU A 156 7.19 10.98 21.89
C GLU A 156 8.48 10.54 22.60
N GLU A 157 8.89 9.27 22.45
CA GLU A 157 10.09 8.76 23.11
C GLU A 157 11.36 9.15 22.33
N ASP A 158 12.43 9.46 23.07
CA ASP A 158 13.72 9.94 22.54
C ASP A 158 14.38 9.01 21.49
N ASP A 159 13.93 7.76 21.43
CA ASP A 159 14.49 6.68 20.62
C ASP A 159 13.73 6.42 19.30
N VAL A 160 12.68 7.20 19.01
CA VAL A 160 11.86 7.04 17.80
C VAL A 160 12.17 8.14 16.79
N VAL A 161 12.73 7.76 15.66
CA VAL A 161 12.92 8.68 14.53
C VAL A 161 11.77 8.49 13.56
N VAL A 162 10.91 9.50 13.46
CA VAL A 162 9.78 9.51 12.53
C VAL A 162 10.21 10.18 11.24
N VAL A 163 10.24 9.41 10.16
CA VAL A 163 10.50 9.94 8.81
C VAL A 163 9.20 9.97 8.03
N THR A 164 8.76 11.18 7.66
CA THR A 164 7.63 11.40 6.77
C THR A 164 8.15 11.79 5.38
N PRO A 165 7.84 11.02 4.32
CA PRO A 165 8.25 11.31 2.95
C PRO A 165 7.73 12.68 2.52
N GLN A 166 8.54 13.40 1.74
CA GLN A 166 8.11 14.66 1.13
C GLN A 166 7.43 14.41 -0.22
N LYS A 167 7.04 15.51 -0.88
CA LYS A 167 6.09 15.61 -2.00
C LYS A 167 6.41 14.78 -3.26
N ASP A 168 7.56 14.10 -3.33
CA ASP A 168 8.06 13.37 -4.51
C ASP A 168 8.44 11.92 -4.18
N TRP A 169 7.59 11.25 -3.40
CA TRP A 169 7.76 9.88 -2.92
C TRP A 169 8.14 8.85 -4.01
N GLU A 170 7.50 8.91 -5.18
CA GLU A 170 7.77 7.97 -6.29
C GLU A 170 9.25 7.99 -6.73
N ALA A 171 9.89 9.16 -6.67
CA ALA A 171 11.30 9.30 -7.02
C ALA A 171 12.22 8.66 -5.96
N GLU A 172 11.84 8.74 -4.69
CA GLU A 172 12.56 8.11 -3.58
C GLU A 172 12.41 6.57 -3.65
N GLU A 173 11.23 6.07 -3.97
CA GLU A 173 10.98 4.65 -4.16
C GLU A 173 11.78 4.07 -5.34
N GLU A 174 11.83 4.79 -6.47
CA GLU A 174 12.63 4.36 -7.62
C GLU A 174 14.13 4.33 -7.29
N LYS A 175 14.62 5.33 -6.54
CA LYS A 175 16.01 5.35 -6.04
C LYS A 175 16.28 4.17 -5.11
N ALA A 176 15.40 3.94 -4.14
CA ALA A 176 15.49 2.84 -3.19
C ALA A 176 15.55 1.48 -3.91
N ARG A 177 14.70 1.29 -4.93
CA ARG A 177 14.69 0.09 -5.76
C ARG A 177 16.00 -0.11 -6.54
N LYS A 178 16.62 0.98 -7.01
CA LYS A 178 17.90 0.93 -7.75
C LYS A 178 19.09 0.63 -6.82
N SER A 179 19.13 1.21 -5.64
CA SER A 179 20.20 0.98 -4.64
C SER A 179 20.01 -0.30 -3.83
N GLY A 180 18.80 -0.89 -3.86
CA GLY A 180 18.43 -2.02 -3.01
C GLY A 180 18.39 -1.63 -1.54
N LEU A 181 18.10 -0.35 -1.27
CA LEU A 181 17.82 0.19 0.05
C LEU A 181 16.29 0.25 0.24
N ASN A 182 15.86 0.33 1.49
CA ASN A 182 14.50 0.77 1.75
C ASN A 182 14.40 2.29 1.52
N PRO A 183 13.21 2.85 1.36
CA PRO A 183 13.12 4.23 0.96
C PRO A 183 13.33 5.22 2.12
N GLY A 184 13.05 4.80 3.37
CA GLY A 184 13.42 5.59 4.56
C GLY A 184 14.93 5.77 4.69
N GLN A 185 15.70 4.75 4.34
CA GLN A 185 17.16 4.79 4.24
C GLN A 185 17.62 5.81 3.21
N VAL A 186 16.96 5.89 2.04
CA VAL A 186 17.28 6.90 1.01
C VAL A 186 17.05 8.31 1.53
N VAL A 187 15.90 8.56 2.18
CA VAL A 187 15.60 9.87 2.78
C VAL A 187 16.67 10.26 3.82
N ILE A 188 17.08 9.30 4.65
CA ILE A 188 18.12 9.56 5.66
C ILE A 188 19.48 9.82 5.02
N LEU A 189 19.86 9.07 3.99
CA LEU A 189 21.10 9.33 3.24
C LEU A 189 21.12 10.74 2.64
N GLU A 190 20.00 11.18 2.06
CA GLU A 190 19.87 12.53 1.51
C GLU A 190 19.93 13.60 2.60
N LYS A 191 19.23 13.41 3.73
CA LYS A 191 19.28 14.32 4.89
C LYS A 191 20.66 14.39 5.53
N ALA A 192 21.36 13.26 5.64
CA ALA A 192 22.73 13.22 6.14
C ALA A 192 23.67 14.01 5.20
N LYS A 193 23.52 13.83 3.88
CA LYS A 193 24.27 14.56 2.87
C LYS A 193 24.00 16.06 2.92
N GLU A 194 22.76 16.49 3.12
CA GLU A 194 22.39 17.91 3.34
C GLU A 194 23.10 18.50 4.57
N LYS A 195 23.35 17.70 5.61
CA LYS A 195 24.10 18.11 6.80
C LYS A 195 25.62 17.95 6.68
N GLY A 196 26.11 17.65 5.48
CA GLY A 196 27.55 17.49 5.21
C GLY A 196 28.14 16.16 5.67
N VAL A 197 27.30 15.18 6.02
CA VAL A 197 27.70 13.85 6.47
C VAL A 197 27.57 12.89 5.31
N GLN A 198 28.71 12.35 4.84
CA GLN A 198 28.71 11.33 3.78
C GLN A 198 28.56 9.95 4.42
N LEU A 199 27.43 9.31 4.13
CA LEU A 199 27.16 7.91 4.46
C LEU A 199 27.29 7.06 3.20
N ASP A 200 27.92 5.89 3.33
CA ASP A 200 28.04 4.93 2.25
C ASP A 200 26.79 4.04 2.17
N GLU A 201 26.27 3.81 0.95
CA GLU A 201 25.07 2.99 0.74
C GLU A 201 25.28 1.54 1.20
N THR A 202 26.48 0.99 0.98
CA THR A 202 26.83 -0.38 1.38
C THR A 202 26.89 -0.50 2.90
N GLU A 203 27.47 0.50 3.56
CA GLU A 203 27.53 0.57 5.02
C GLU A 203 26.12 0.62 5.65
N VAL A 204 25.23 1.43 5.10
CA VAL A 204 23.83 1.50 5.56
C VAL A 204 23.12 0.17 5.36
N LYS A 205 23.35 -0.51 4.24
CA LYS A 205 22.74 -1.81 3.95
C LYS A 205 23.24 -2.92 4.86
N GLU A 206 24.53 -2.94 5.18
CA GLU A 206 25.15 -4.00 5.98
C GLU A 206 24.94 -3.79 7.50
N LYS A 207 25.08 -2.55 7.98
CA LYS A 207 25.06 -2.25 9.42
C LYS A 207 23.74 -1.65 9.90
N GLY A 208 22.90 -1.17 9.00
CA GLY A 208 21.72 -0.38 9.32
C GLY A 208 22.04 1.10 9.52
N VAL A 209 21.03 1.95 9.28
CA VAL A 209 21.17 3.42 9.27
C VAL A 209 21.68 3.97 10.60
N VAL A 210 21.11 3.47 11.70
CA VAL A 210 21.37 4.03 13.03
C VAL A 210 22.83 3.81 13.43
N ARG A 211 23.38 2.62 13.15
CA ARG A 211 24.79 2.31 13.42
C ARG A 211 25.71 3.12 12.52
N ALA A 212 25.40 3.20 11.22
CA ALA A 212 26.18 3.99 10.27
C ALA A 212 26.25 5.48 10.67
N LEU A 213 25.14 6.07 11.13
CA LEU A 213 25.11 7.45 11.64
C LEU A 213 25.93 7.63 12.91
N LYS A 214 25.79 6.69 13.86
CA LYS A 214 26.49 6.75 15.14
C LYS A 214 28.01 6.64 14.96
N GLU A 215 28.48 5.82 14.02
CA GLU A 215 29.90 5.74 13.67
C GLU A 215 30.45 7.06 13.08
N LYS A 216 29.60 7.86 12.44
CA LYS A 216 29.94 9.22 11.98
C LYS A 216 29.74 10.29 13.06
N GLY A 217 29.39 9.91 14.29
CA GLY A 217 29.15 10.85 15.38
C GLY A 217 27.84 11.65 15.27
N LEU A 218 26.90 11.21 14.43
CA LEU A 218 25.57 11.80 14.33
C LEU A 218 24.55 10.98 15.10
N ASN A 219 23.68 11.67 15.84
CA ASN A 219 22.48 11.05 16.38
C ASN A 219 21.37 11.14 15.32
N PRO A 220 20.68 10.04 14.96
CA PRO A 220 19.57 10.05 14.01
C PRO A 220 18.51 11.13 14.27
N SER A 221 18.18 11.38 15.55
CA SER A 221 17.20 12.41 15.93
C SER A 221 17.66 13.83 15.58
N ASP A 222 18.97 14.05 15.47
CA ASP A 222 19.52 15.34 15.08
C ASP A 222 19.41 15.61 13.58
N LEU A 223 19.22 14.60 12.72
CA LEU A 223 19.02 14.79 11.28
C LEU A 223 17.73 15.56 10.95
N PHE A 224 16.68 15.28 11.71
CA PHE A 224 15.33 15.83 11.45
C PHE A 224 15.00 17.04 12.33
N LYS A 225 15.82 17.35 13.33
CA LYS A 225 15.78 18.66 13.97
C LYS A 225 16.11 19.69 12.91
N GLU A 226 15.12 20.50 12.55
CA GLU A 226 15.35 21.72 11.78
C GLU A 226 16.47 22.49 12.50
N PRO A 227 17.50 22.95 11.77
CA PRO A 227 18.52 23.77 12.40
C PRO A 227 17.78 24.88 13.14
N LYS A 228 18.01 25.02 14.45
CA LYS A 228 17.53 26.15 15.25
C LYS A 228 18.19 27.48 14.80
N ALA A 229 18.62 27.57 13.54
CA ALA A 229 19.05 28.77 12.90
C ALA A 229 17.87 29.76 12.94
N GLU A 230 18.05 30.80 13.75
CA GLU A 230 17.37 32.09 13.65
C GLU A 230 15.87 32.15 13.98
N LYS A 231 15.44 31.50 15.07
CA LYS A 231 14.40 32.18 15.90
C LYS A 231 14.93 33.49 16.52
N MET A 232 16.25 33.71 16.52
CA MET A 232 16.85 35.00 16.88
C MET A 232 16.42 36.14 15.95
N ASP A 233 16.28 35.93 14.65
CA ASP A 233 15.95 37.04 13.76
C ASP A 233 14.45 37.26 13.57
N ARG A 234 13.54 36.32 13.89
CA ARG A 234 12.11 36.59 13.67
C ARG A 234 11.53 37.60 14.67
N GLU A 235 11.97 37.56 15.93
CA GLU A 235 11.64 38.57 16.92
C GLU A 235 12.45 39.86 16.71
N GLU A 236 13.71 39.78 16.26
CA GLU A 236 14.50 40.99 15.93
C GLU A 236 14.01 41.68 14.66
N ILE A 237 13.65 40.94 13.61
CA ILE A 237 13.00 41.44 12.39
C ILE A 237 11.58 41.95 12.69
N GLN A 238 10.83 41.33 13.63
CA GLN A 238 9.57 41.90 14.09
C GLN A 238 9.78 43.20 14.88
N LYS A 239 10.77 43.25 15.78
CA LYS A 239 11.14 44.48 16.52
C LYS A 239 11.67 45.58 15.60
N GLU A 240 12.44 45.26 14.57
CA GLU A 240 12.89 46.22 13.55
C GLU A 240 11.73 46.70 12.67
N LYS A 241 10.80 45.81 12.29
CA LYS A 241 9.58 46.21 11.57
C LYS A 241 8.65 47.08 12.41
N GLU A 242 8.51 46.82 13.71
CA GLU A 242 7.76 47.68 14.62
C GLU A 242 8.45 49.05 14.84
N LYS A 243 9.78 49.08 14.94
CA LYS A 243 10.55 50.33 15.00
C LYS A 243 10.45 51.14 13.70
N ALA A 244 10.47 50.48 12.54
CA ALA A 244 10.32 51.15 11.23
C ALA A 244 8.91 51.74 11.05
N LYS A 245 7.85 50.99 11.43
CA LYS A 245 6.46 51.51 11.38
C LYS A 245 6.23 52.70 12.32
N GLY A 246 6.87 52.70 13.50
CA GLY A 246 6.80 53.84 14.43
C GLY A 246 7.52 55.11 13.93
N ALA A 247 8.47 54.98 12.99
CA ALA A 247 9.17 56.12 12.38
C ALA A 247 8.36 56.74 11.22
N GLU A 248 7.65 55.92 10.43
CA GLU A 248 6.78 56.41 9.35
C GLU A 248 5.55 57.16 9.90
N GLU A 249 4.92 56.69 10.97
CA GLU A 249 3.79 57.38 11.62
C GLU A 249 4.17 58.74 12.25
N LYS A 250 5.45 58.93 12.61
CA LYS A 250 5.95 60.24 13.07
C LYS A 250 6.25 61.21 11.95
N THR A 251 6.42 60.73 10.72
CA THR A 251 6.74 61.56 9.56
C THR A 251 5.45 62.02 8.85
N GLU A 252 4.37 61.23 8.89
CA GLU A 252 3.06 61.66 8.35
C GLU A 252 2.31 62.64 9.27
N ARG A 253 2.54 62.61 10.60
CA ARG A 253 1.92 63.58 11.53
C ARG A 253 2.49 65.00 11.44
N SER A 254 3.60 65.23 10.75
CA SER A 254 4.11 66.60 10.49
C SER A 254 3.51 67.27 9.26
N ASP A 255 2.94 66.52 8.31
CA ASP A 255 2.37 67.08 7.08
C ASP A 255 0.83 67.20 7.11
N GLU A 256 0.15 66.51 8.04
CA GLU A 256 -1.31 66.56 8.16
C GLU A 256 -1.87 67.73 9.00
N LYS A 257 -1.02 68.71 9.36
CA LYS A 257 -1.50 69.99 9.95
C LYS A 257 -1.73 71.10 8.92
N GLY A 258 -1.51 70.83 7.63
CA GLY A 258 -1.60 71.81 6.54
C GLY A 258 -2.83 71.74 5.63
N LYS A 259 -3.67 70.70 5.70
CA LYS A 259 -4.78 70.49 4.73
C LYS A 259 -6.15 70.28 5.37
N ALA A 260 -6.45 71.06 6.41
CA ALA A 260 -7.81 71.23 6.92
C ALA A 260 -8.49 72.45 6.27
N LYS A 261 -8.65 72.43 4.94
CA LYS A 261 -9.59 73.30 4.21
C LYS A 261 -9.49 72.90 2.74
N GLU A 262 -10.43 72.09 2.27
CA GLU A 262 -11.20 72.26 1.04
C GLU A 262 -11.79 70.90 0.61
N LYS A 263 -13.06 70.93 0.20
CA LYS A 263 -13.85 69.86 -0.45
C LYS A 263 -14.77 69.02 0.43
N GLU A 264 -15.74 69.76 0.94
CA GLU A 264 -17.17 69.54 0.76
C GLU A 264 -17.58 68.93 -0.62
N LYS A 265 -18.66 68.13 -0.58
CA LYS A 265 -19.58 67.65 -1.66
C LYS A 265 -19.38 66.23 -2.24
N GLU A 266 -20.12 65.27 -1.62
CA GLU A 266 -21.15 64.34 -2.17
C GLU A 266 -20.95 63.60 -3.53
N PRO A 267 -21.72 62.51 -3.87
CA PRO A 267 -22.78 61.81 -3.13
C PRO A 267 -22.65 60.26 -3.09
N LYS A 268 -23.45 59.68 -2.18
CA LYS A 268 -23.74 58.25 -2.02
C LYS A 268 -24.27 57.59 -3.31
N LYS A 269 -23.81 56.36 -3.59
CA LYS A 269 -24.50 55.41 -4.49
C LYS A 269 -24.93 54.14 -3.74
N PRO A 270 -26.09 53.55 -4.12
CA PRO A 270 -26.79 52.50 -3.36
C PRO A 270 -26.25 51.07 -3.61
N PRO A 271 -26.57 50.11 -2.73
CA PRO A 271 -26.19 48.71 -2.87
C PRO A 271 -27.01 48.02 -3.96
N LYS A 272 -26.32 47.28 -4.84
CA LYS A 272 -26.89 46.57 -5.98
C LYS A 272 -27.03 45.08 -5.66
N GLY A 273 -28.27 44.69 -5.38
CA GLY A 273 -28.96 43.59 -6.08
C GLY A 273 -28.55 42.15 -5.79
N GLU A 274 -29.44 41.48 -5.05
CA GLU A 274 -29.75 40.04 -5.17
C GLU A 274 -29.81 39.56 -6.63
N LYS A 275 -29.28 38.36 -6.86
CA LYS A 275 -29.72 37.48 -7.95
C LYS A 275 -29.81 36.06 -7.44
N GLY A 276 -31.04 35.56 -7.39
CA GLY A 276 -31.33 34.14 -7.27
C GLY A 276 -31.16 33.37 -8.58
N GLY A 277 -31.04 32.05 -8.44
CA GLY A 277 -31.38 31.01 -9.41
C GLY A 277 -31.85 29.81 -8.58
N LYS A 278 -33.10 29.30 -8.64
CA LYS A 278 -33.81 28.62 -9.75
C LYS A 278 -33.02 27.39 -10.21
N ALA A 279 -33.26 26.20 -9.64
CA ALA A 279 -34.33 25.21 -9.92
C ALA A 279 -34.09 24.35 -11.18
N SER A 280 -34.01 23.03 -10.95
CA SER A 280 -34.36 21.90 -11.85
C SER A 280 -34.12 20.64 -11.00
N GLU A 281 -35.13 19.91 -10.50
CA GLU A 281 -35.98 18.96 -11.23
C GLU A 281 -35.19 18.11 -12.24
N ASP A 282 -34.94 16.84 -11.89
CA ASP A 282 -34.89 15.75 -12.87
C ASP A 282 -35.27 14.43 -12.18
N ASP A 283 -36.51 14.01 -12.45
CA ASP A 283 -37.03 12.66 -12.22
C ASP A 283 -36.59 11.78 -13.41
N GLY A 284 -36.16 10.55 -13.16
CA GLY A 284 -35.83 9.61 -14.23
C GLY A 284 -35.75 8.16 -13.77
N ASP A 285 -36.86 7.45 -14.03
CA ASP A 285 -37.11 5.99 -14.21
C ASP A 285 -36.22 4.92 -13.56
#